data_AF-A0A173SX67-F1
#
_entry.id   AF-A0A173SX67-F1
#
_cell.length_a   1.000
_cell.length_b   1.000
_cell.length_c   1.000
_cell.angle_alpha   90.00
_cell.angle_beta   90.00
_cell.angle_gamma   90.00
#
_symmetry.space_group_name_H-M   'P 1'
#
loop_
_entity.id
_entity.type
_entity.pdbx_description
1 polymer ?
#
loop_
_entity_poly.entity_id
_entity_poly.type
_entity_poly.pdbx_seq_one_letter_code
_entity_poly.pdbx_strand_id
1 'polypeptide(L)'
;MMSDPEKWEEIFKYTIDQTSPDQERKEQMWNRLQSTISGRGQKWKQAIRSGWQPHGRKTFAAALAGTCVIAVCLLTGVGVNAATDGALLDSIREFCGLPVQQKKAADEGLKLKNEVYAPELAGCSEKYVVFANERALMVYGRQEKRLLAALDLQAMDCNYFNTDSIHTRVLLQKDTIYIFNEKKEQQPTQMYVYDLKKTDVSSALSVTEDVRKLELVYREWKTFSAENSLDTFSGMADGDYWNSLINSGKDGKETGVYSQQCIVWTDRAGRQYRSALVIIGGDDYELYSCPADDTEKISKEKLLVQTYSDEIQTETATEENTQHTGLPEFAYQGDDEIMKLVCDYMIKNRNEYEYLENGGIYIYVPEPVIVKTVRTGNDLFIFGNFWWETYYRNGNTLMSDSGSEMPARLHFVSYGNGSYIFKDKEVAGDGSYYGTSIREFCEGYQVDPQKLMDTAEAHKKIRIKMLRDYVKQNHLDIQYYKDYGWDPVALDK
;
A
#
# COMPACT_ATOMS: atom_id res chain seq x y z
N MET A 1 -14.53 -21.20 -29.62
CA MET A 1 -15.17 -20.11 -30.40
C MET A 1 -14.64 -18.79 -29.89
N MET A 2 -14.28 -17.91 -30.82
CA MET A 2 -13.48 -16.70 -30.64
C MET A 2 -14.19 -15.65 -29.75
N SER A 3 -13.45 -15.05 -28.80
CA SER A 3 -13.88 -13.83 -28.10
C SER A 3 -13.36 -12.60 -28.85
N ASP A 4 -14.31 -11.76 -29.27
CA ASP A 4 -14.13 -10.52 -30.01
C ASP A 4 -13.77 -9.37 -29.04
N PRO A 5 -12.75 -8.53 -29.32
CA PRO A 5 -12.40 -7.38 -28.48
C PRO A 5 -13.55 -6.39 -28.28
N GLU A 6 -14.42 -6.24 -29.29
CA GLU A 6 -15.59 -5.35 -29.24
C GLU A 6 -16.59 -5.77 -28.15
N LYS A 7 -16.67 -7.08 -27.86
CA LYS A 7 -17.59 -7.63 -26.86
C LYS A 7 -17.16 -7.31 -25.43
N TRP A 8 -15.85 -7.24 -25.16
CA TRP A 8 -15.32 -6.85 -23.85
C TRP A 8 -15.50 -5.36 -23.59
N GLU A 9 -15.33 -4.54 -24.63
CA GLU A 9 -15.57 -3.11 -24.56
C GLU A 9 -17.05 -2.81 -24.24
N GLU A 10 -17.98 -3.53 -24.86
CA GLU A 10 -19.41 -3.45 -24.57
C GLU A 10 -19.76 -3.94 -23.15
N ILE A 11 -19.14 -5.02 -22.66
CA ILE A 11 -19.37 -5.53 -21.30
C ILE A 11 -18.87 -4.53 -20.24
N PHE A 12 -17.69 -3.92 -20.43
CA PHE A 12 -17.19 -2.90 -19.52
C PHE A 12 -18.02 -1.61 -19.57
N LYS A 13 -18.44 -1.14 -20.76
CA LYS A 13 -19.37 0.00 -20.89
C LYS A 13 -20.69 -0.27 -20.19
N TYR A 14 -21.31 -1.42 -20.46
CA TYR A 14 -22.55 -1.86 -19.83
C TYR A 14 -22.41 -1.95 -18.30
N THR A 15 -21.27 -2.45 -17.81
CA THR A 15 -20.98 -2.56 -16.37
C THR A 15 -20.83 -1.17 -15.73
N ILE A 16 -20.09 -0.25 -16.35
CA ILE A 16 -19.94 1.13 -15.88
C ILE A 16 -21.30 1.84 -15.90
N ASP A 17 -22.11 1.63 -16.94
CA ASP A 17 -23.45 2.19 -17.06
C ASP A 17 -24.42 1.66 -15.99
N GLN A 18 -24.25 0.42 -15.54
CA GLN A 18 -25.02 -0.22 -14.46
C GLN A 18 -24.59 0.21 -13.04
N THR A 19 -23.43 0.87 -12.89
CA THR A 19 -23.00 1.43 -11.60
C THR A 19 -23.66 2.79 -11.33
N SER A 20 -23.90 3.09 -10.05
CA SER A 20 -24.54 4.33 -9.55
C SER A 20 -23.70 5.64 -9.51
N PRO A 21 -22.48 5.78 -10.06
CA PRO A 21 -21.86 7.10 -10.20
C PRO A 21 -22.61 8.01 -11.18
N ASP A 22 -22.43 9.32 -11.01
CA ASP A 22 -22.86 10.33 -11.99
C ASP A 22 -22.15 10.15 -13.35
N GLN A 23 -22.69 10.78 -14.39
CA GLN A 23 -22.21 10.67 -15.78
C GLN A 23 -20.75 11.11 -15.95
N GLU A 24 -20.31 12.10 -15.17
CA GLU A 24 -18.94 12.61 -15.23
C GLU A 24 -17.92 11.56 -14.75
N ARG A 25 -18.25 10.82 -13.68
CA ARG A 25 -17.44 9.69 -13.21
C ARG A 25 -17.41 8.52 -14.18
N LYS A 26 -18.53 8.23 -14.86
CA LYS A 26 -18.57 7.20 -15.90
C LYS A 26 -17.67 7.54 -17.08
N GLU A 27 -17.70 8.80 -17.53
CA GLU A 27 -16.83 9.30 -18.59
C GLU A 27 -15.36 9.32 -18.18
N GLN A 28 -15.03 9.66 -16.92
CA GLN A 28 -13.65 9.61 -16.42
C GLN A 28 -13.10 8.18 -16.36
N MET A 29 -13.89 7.22 -15.87
CA MET A 29 -13.54 5.80 -15.88
C MET A 29 -13.32 5.31 -17.31
N TRP A 30 -14.18 5.74 -18.25
CA TRP A 30 -14.08 5.40 -19.66
C TRP A 30 -12.84 6.00 -20.35
N ASN A 31 -12.56 7.27 -20.13
CA ASN A 31 -11.40 7.98 -20.69
C ASN A 31 -10.07 7.41 -20.15
N ARG A 32 -10.03 6.94 -18.90
CA ARG A 32 -8.88 6.21 -18.35
C ARG A 32 -8.69 4.86 -19.01
N LEU A 33 -9.77 4.10 -19.21
CA LEU A 33 -9.73 2.83 -19.94
C LEU A 33 -9.17 3.05 -21.36
N GLN A 34 -9.69 4.05 -22.08
CA GLN A 34 -9.23 4.37 -23.44
C GLN A 34 -7.80 4.91 -23.50
N SER A 35 -7.34 5.69 -22.52
CA SER A 35 -5.96 6.20 -22.49
C SER A 35 -4.94 5.09 -22.19
N THR A 36 -5.27 4.14 -21.31
CA THR A 36 -4.46 2.93 -21.07
C THR A 36 -4.44 2.01 -22.30
N ILE A 37 -5.56 1.87 -23.01
CA ILE A 37 -5.67 1.10 -24.25
C ILE A 37 -4.85 1.77 -25.39
N SER A 38 -4.95 3.09 -25.55
CA SER A 38 -4.30 3.83 -26.64
C SER A 38 -2.80 4.05 -26.42
N GLY A 39 -2.35 4.28 -25.18
CA GLY A 39 -0.93 4.37 -24.80
C GLY A 39 -0.17 3.07 -25.02
N ARG A 40 -0.81 1.91 -24.82
CA ARG A 40 -0.25 0.58 -25.15
C ARG A 40 -0.47 0.19 -26.61
N GLY A 41 -1.53 0.69 -27.25
CA GLY A 41 -1.83 0.48 -28.68
C GLY A 41 -0.80 1.10 -29.64
N GLN A 42 -0.15 2.21 -29.26
CA GLN A 42 0.98 2.76 -30.03
C GLN A 42 2.22 1.86 -29.99
N LYS A 43 2.52 1.27 -28.83
CA LYS A 43 3.60 0.27 -28.67
C LYS A 43 3.30 -1.02 -29.45
N TRP A 44 2.03 -1.42 -29.52
CA TRP A 44 1.57 -2.57 -30.33
C TRP A 44 1.74 -2.34 -31.84
N LYS A 45 1.48 -1.11 -32.32
CA LYS A 45 1.75 -0.73 -33.73
C LYS A 45 3.24 -0.71 -34.08
N GLN A 46 4.11 -0.43 -33.10
CA GLN A 46 5.57 -0.53 -33.27
C GLN A 46 6.05 -2.00 -33.31
N ALA A 47 5.52 -2.87 -32.44
CA ALA A 47 5.85 -4.30 -32.40
C ALA A 47 5.35 -5.10 -33.62
N ILE A 48 4.23 -4.69 -34.23
CA ILE A 48 3.72 -5.28 -35.48
C ILE A 48 4.61 -4.92 -36.67
N ARG A 49 5.25 -3.73 -36.67
CA ARG A 49 6.20 -3.34 -37.71
C ARG A 49 7.52 -4.11 -37.64
N SER A 50 7.87 -4.70 -36.50
CA SER A 50 9.07 -5.53 -36.32
C SER A 50 8.82 -7.04 -36.52
N GLY A 51 7.62 -7.44 -36.96
CA GLY A 51 7.34 -8.84 -37.33
C GLY A 51 7.07 -9.78 -36.15
N TRP A 52 6.80 -9.26 -34.96
CA TRP A 52 6.54 -10.05 -33.76
C TRP A 52 5.02 -10.31 -33.57
N GLN A 53 4.61 -11.58 -33.46
CA GLN A 53 3.24 -11.97 -33.11
C GLN A 53 3.17 -12.48 -31.66
N PRO A 54 2.62 -11.71 -30.70
CA PRO A 54 2.41 -12.21 -29.34
C PRO A 54 1.27 -13.22 -29.27
N HIS A 55 1.52 -14.35 -28.63
CA HIS A 55 0.49 -15.29 -28.20
C HIS A 55 -0.26 -14.73 -26.98
N GLY A 56 -1.59 -14.69 -27.07
CA GLY A 56 -2.50 -14.71 -25.92
C GLY A 56 -3.34 -13.46 -25.68
N ARG A 57 -4.51 -13.35 -26.33
CA ARG A 57 -5.55 -12.34 -26.01
C ARG A 57 -6.02 -12.34 -24.55
N LYS A 58 -5.78 -13.43 -23.79
CA LYS A 58 -6.20 -13.61 -22.39
C LYS A 58 -5.35 -12.82 -21.38
N THR A 59 -4.06 -12.63 -21.64
CA THR A 59 -3.15 -11.90 -20.73
C THR A 59 -3.44 -10.38 -20.75
N PHE A 60 -3.94 -9.86 -21.86
CA PHE A 60 -4.30 -8.44 -22.00
C PHE A 60 -5.58 -8.09 -21.22
N ALA A 61 -6.59 -8.97 -21.23
CA ALA A 61 -7.83 -8.78 -20.45
C ALA A 61 -7.57 -8.88 -18.93
N ALA A 62 -6.74 -9.83 -18.50
CA ALA A 62 -6.35 -9.98 -17.09
C ALA A 62 -5.57 -8.75 -16.56
N ALA A 63 -4.68 -8.16 -17.37
CA ALA A 63 -3.94 -6.95 -17.02
C ALA A 63 -4.83 -5.68 -16.94
N LEU A 64 -5.93 -5.63 -17.71
CA LEU A 64 -6.94 -4.57 -17.67
C LEU A 64 -7.83 -4.68 -16.42
N ALA A 65 -8.16 -5.90 -15.97
CA ALA A 65 -8.91 -6.11 -14.73
C ALA A 65 -8.11 -5.68 -13.50
N GLY A 66 -6.81 -6.02 -13.41
CA GLY A 66 -5.95 -5.60 -12.29
C GLY A 66 -5.80 -4.08 -12.12
N THR A 67 -6.03 -3.29 -13.19
CA THR A 67 -5.93 -1.82 -13.16
C THR A 67 -7.26 -1.09 -12.90
N CYS A 68 -8.41 -1.75 -13.09
CA CYS A 68 -9.73 -1.08 -13.04
C CYS A 68 -10.61 -1.41 -11.82
N VAL A 69 -10.22 -2.33 -10.93
CA VAL A 69 -11.16 -2.94 -9.97
C VAL A 69 -11.51 -2.10 -8.73
N ILE A 70 -10.67 -1.18 -8.27
CA ILE A 70 -10.73 -0.78 -6.85
C ILE A 70 -11.79 0.31 -6.55
N ALA A 71 -12.42 0.93 -7.55
CA ALA A 71 -13.49 1.90 -7.30
C ALA A 71 -14.89 1.28 -7.11
N VAL A 72 -15.12 0.02 -7.51
CA VAL A 72 -16.48 -0.54 -7.64
C VAL A 72 -16.89 -1.43 -6.47
N CYS A 73 -15.96 -2.14 -5.83
CA CYS A 73 -16.29 -3.11 -4.77
C CYS A 73 -16.73 -2.47 -3.45
N LEU A 74 -16.21 -1.30 -3.09
CA LEU A 74 -16.51 -0.65 -1.80
C LEU A 74 -17.70 0.30 -1.79
N LEU A 75 -18.15 0.81 -2.94
CA LEU A 75 -19.12 1.90 -2.98
C LEU A 75 -20.59 1.46 -3.01
N THR A 76 -20.92 0.22 -3.40
CA THR A 76 -22.33 -0.13 -3.62
C THR A 76 -22.91 -1.12 -2.62
N GLY A 77 -22.12 -1.91 -1.88
CA GLY A 77 -22.66 -2.90 -0.94
C GLY A 77 -23.65 -3.91 -1.57
N VAL A 78 -23.77 -3.94 -2.89
CA VAL A 78 -24.74 -4.72 -3.66
C VAL A 78 -24.03 -5.29 -4.88
N GLY A 79 -23.89 -6.63 -4.87
CA GLY A 79 -23.76 -7.53 -6.02
C GLY A 79 -23.01 -7.02 -7.26
N VAL A 80 -21.74 -6.67 -7.13
CA VAL A 80 -20.87 -6.44 -8.30
C VAL A 80 -20.82 -7.69 -9.20
N ASN A 81 -20.89 -8.87 -8.58
CA ASN A 81 -21.02 -10.16 -9.27
C ASN A 81 -22.33 -10.27 -10.08
N ALA A 82 -23.46 -9.88 -9.50
CA ALA A 82 -24.76 -9.90 -10.19
C ALA A 82 -24.85 -8.89 -11.34
N ALA A 83 -24.19 -7.73 -11.19
CA ALA A 83 -24.11 -6.71 -12.23
C ALA A 83 -23.18 -7.10 -13.39
N THR A 84 -22.20 -7.97 -13.14
CA THR A 84 -21.18 -8.39 -14.13
C THR A 84 -21.32 -9.83 -14.60
N ASP A 85 -22.36 -10.55 -14.14
CA ASP A 85 -22.54 -11.99 -14.35
C ASP A 85 -21.26 -12.80 -14.02
N GLY A 86 -20.52 -12.36 -12.99
CA GLY A 86 -19.26 -12.95 -12.54
C GLY A 86 -18.00 -12.67 -13.35
N ALA A 87 -18.10 -11.96 -14.47
CA ALA A 87 -16.95 -11.69 -15.34
C ALA A 87 -15.82 -10.91 -14.65
N LEU A 88 -16.16 -9.99 -13.74
CA LEU A 88 -15.16 -9.21 -12.99
C LEU A 88 -14.37 -10.10 -12.03
N LEU A 89 -15.07 -10.93 -11.26
CA LEU A 89 -14.45 -11.80 -10.25
C LEU A 89 -13.64 -12.92 -10.90
N ASP A 90 -14.12 -13.47 -12.02
CA ASP A 90 -13.35 -14.42 -12.82
C ASP A 90 -12.04 -13.80 -13.35
N SER A 91 -12.08 -12.53 -13.75
CA SER A 91 -10.89 -11.82 -14.22
C SER A 91 -9.88 -11.56 -13.10
N ILE A 92 -10.35 -11.18 -11.90
CA ILE A 92 -9.50 -11.05 -10.70
C ILE A 92 -8.87 -12.40 -10.35
N ARG A 93 -9.66 -13.47 -10.32
CA ARG A 93 -9.17 -14.84 -10.08
C ARG A 93 -8.07 -15.22 -11.05
N GLU A 94 -8.32 -15.04 -12.35
CA GLU A 94 -7.34 -15.37 -13.38
C GLU A 94 -6.06 -14.54 -13.21
N PHE A 95 -6.18 -13.24 -12.93
CA PHE A 95 -5.04 -12.35 -12.72
C PHE A 95 -4.21 -12.74 -11.50
N CYS A 96 -4.84 -12.90 -10.32
CA CYS A 96 -4.16 -13.31 -9.09
C CYS A 96 -3.55 -14.72 -9.21
N GLY A 97 -4.13 -15.59 -10.04
CA GLY A 97 -3.59 -16.91 -10.32
C GLY A 97 -2.37 -16.94 -11.23
N LEU A 98 -2.03 -15.85 -11.94
CA LEU A 98 -0.87 -15.81 -12.83
C LEU A 98 0.43 -15.97 -12.04
N PRO A 99 1.34 -16.90 -12.39
CA PRO A 99 2.61 -17.08 -11.69
C PRO A 99 3.45 -15.79 -11.58
N VAL A 100 3.46 -14.98 -12.65
CA VAL A 100 4.17 -13.68 -12.65
C VAL A 100 3.55 -12.71 -11.65
N GLN A 101 2.22 -12.74 -11.48
CA GLN A 101 1.53 -11.87 -10.55
C GLN A 101 1.74 -12.32 -9.10
N GLN A 102 1.67 -13.63 -8.83
CA GLN A 102 1.98 -14.17 -7.51
C GLN A 102 3.43 -13.85 -7.12
N LYS A 103 4.39 -14.03 -8.05
CA LYS A 103 5.79 -13.65 -7.83
C LYS A 103 5.92 -12.17 -7.50
N LYS A 104 5.32 -11.29 -8.29
CA LYS A 104 5.34 -9.84 -8.04
C LYS A 104 4.76 -9.51 -6.66
N ALA A 105 3.61 -10.08 -6.30
CA ALA A 105 2.97 -9.85 -5.01
C ALA A 105 3.83 -10.35 -3.83
N ALA A 106 4.47 -11.51 -3.97
CA ALA A 106 5.42 -12.03 -2.99
C ALA A 106 6.64 -11.11 -2.85
N ASP A 107 7.30 -10.76 -3.96
CA ASP A 107 8.52 -9.95 -3.96
C ASP A 107 8.29 -8.56 -3.36
N GLU A 108 7.18 -7.91 -3.73
CA GLU A 108 6.79 -6.61 -3.18
C GLU A 108 6.35 -6.72 -1.72
N GLY A 109 5.63 -7.79 -1.36
CA GLY A 109 5.13 -7.99 0.00
C GLY A 109 6.23 -8.33 1.00
N LEU A 110 7.23 -9.14 0.62
CA LEU A 110 8.33 -9.52 1.49
C LEU A 110 9.33 -8.38 1.76
N LYS A 111 9.40 -7.41 0.83
CA LYS A 111 10.23 -6.20 0.94
C LYS A 111 9.48 -5.02 1.56
N LEU A 112 8.22 -5.19 1.90
CA LEU A 112 7.42 -4.14 2.50
C LEU A 112 8.00 -3.76 3.87
N LYS A 113 8.11 -2.46 4.14
CA LYS A 113 8.59 -1.96 5.43
C LYS A 113 7.67 -2.44 6.55
N ASN A 114 8.26 -2.95 7.63
CA ASN A 114 7.55 -3.26 8.86
C ASN A 114 7.79 -2.13 9.86
N GLU A 115 6.80 -1.26 10.07
CA GLU A 115 6.97 -0.03 10.85
C GLU A 115 7.05 -0.29 12.36
N VAL A 116 6.22 -1.20 12.88
CA VAL A 116 6.10 -1.47 14.33
C VAL A 116 6.18 -2.96 14.63
N TYR A 117 5.44 -3.77 13.88
CA TYR A 117 5.32 -5.21 14.07
C TYR A 117 5.56 -5.95 12.75
N ALA A 118 5.98 -7.21 12.85
CA ALA A 118 5.94 -8.12 11.70
C ALA A 118 4.47 -8.38 11.30
N PRO A 119 4.23 -8.86 10.06
CA PRO A 119 2.90 -9.29 9.66
C PRO A 119 2.29 -10.30 10.64
N GLU A 120 0.98 -10.19 10.86
CA GLU A 120 0.25 -11.16 11.68
C GLU A 120 0.15 -12.51 10.99
N LEU A 121 0.18 -13.59 11.77
CA LEU A 121 -0.15 -14.91 11.28
C LEU A 121 -1.66 -14.99 11.02
N ALA A 122 -2.03 -15.24 9.77
CA ALA A 122 -3.40 -15.54 9.36
C ALA A 122 -3.79 -17.01 9.63
N GLY A 123 -2.79 -17.89 9.84
CA GLY A 123 -3.01 -19.28 10.21
C GLY A 123 -1.71 -20.07 10.32
N CYS A 124 -1.70 -21.08 11.18
CA CYS A 124 -0.57 -22.00 11.34
C CYS A 124 -1.06 -23.43 11.55
N SER A 125 -0.33 -24.38 11.00
CA SER A 125 -0.55 -25.82 11.16
C SER A 125 0.76 -26.56 10.97
N GLU A 126 0.75 -27.89 11.11
CA GLU A 126 1.90 -28.73 10.76
C GLU A 126 2.29 -28.65 9.27
N LYS A 127 1.35 -28.26 8.39
CA LYS A 127 1.58 -28.18 6.94
C LYS A 127 1.94 -26.78 6.47
N TYR A 128 1.29 -25.77 7.03
CA TYR A 128 1.28 -24.42 6.48
C TYR A 128 1.56 -23.36 7.54
N VAL A 129 2.30 -22.33 7.13
CA VAL A 129 2.32 -21.02 7.79
C VAL A 129 1.70 -20.02 6.81
N VAL A 130 0.69 -19.29 7.26
CA VAL A 130 -0.02 -18.29 6.46
C VAL A 130 0.11 -16.95 7.17
N PHE A 131 0.59 -15.95 6.45
CA PHE A 131 0.70 -14.58 6.94
C PHE A 131 0.31 -13.61 5.83
N ALA A 132 -0.09 -12.41 6.20
CA ALA A 132 -0.55 -11.42 5.23
C ALA A 132 -0.14 -10.02 5.66
N ASN A 133 0.14 -9.19 4.67
CA ASN A 133 0.31 -7.75 4.82
C ASN A 133 -0.54 -7.01 3.78
N GLU A 134 -0.40 -5.69 3.68
CA GLU A 134 -1.22 -4.88 2.77
C GLU A 134 -0.88 -5.05 1.28
N ARG A 135 0.07 -5.92 0.96
CA ARG A 135 0.44 -6.25 -0.41
C ARG A 135 -0.04 -7.64 -0.80
N ALA A 136 0.22 -8.63 0.04
CA ALA A 136 -0.01 -10.02 -0.31
C ALA A 136 -0.36 -10.88 0.91
N LEU A 137 -1.08 -11.97 0.63
CA LEU A 137 -1.20 -13.11 1.53
C LEU A 137 -0.21 -14.17 1.06
N MET A 138 0.70 -14.58 1.94
CA MET A 138 1.71 -15.59 1.69
C MET A 138 1.32 -16.93 2.31
N VAL A 139 1.49 -18.01 1.56
CA VAL A 139 1.31 -19.38 2.03
C VAL A 139 2.66 -20.09 1.96
N TYR A 140 3.25 -20.40 3.11
CA TYR A 140 4.47 -21.18 3.21
C TYR A 140 4.16 -22.65 3.50
N GLY A 141 4.68 -23.55 2.67
CA GLY A 141 4.62 -24.99 2.88
C GLY A 141 5.77 -25.45 3.75
N ARG A 142 5.48 -25.96 4.95
CA ARG A 142 6.51 -26.38 5.92
C ARG A 142 7.23 -27.66 5.48
N GLN A 143 6.51 -28.55 4.79
CA GLN A 143 7.08 -29.78 4.24
C GLN A 143 7.96 -29.47 3.02
N GLU A 144 7.49 -28.60 2.13
CA GLU A 144 8.17 -28.19 0.91
C GLU A 144 9.30 -27.19 1.16
N LYS A 145 9.27 -26.51 2.32
CA LYS A 145 10.21 -25.46 2.75
C LYS A 145 10.34 -24.32 1.75
N ARG A 146 9.21 -23.87 1.22
CA ARG A 146 9.10 -22.76 0.26
C ARG A 146 7.71 -22.13 0.30
N LEU A 147 7.57 -20.94 -0.28
CA LEU A 147 6.25 -20.38 -0.56
C LEU A 147 5.54 -21.24 -1.63
N LEU A 148 4.29 -21.59 -1.35
CA LEU A 148 3.42 -22.34 -2.26
C LEU A 148 2.53 -21.40 -3.07
N ALA A 149 2.18 -20.25 -2.50
CA ALA A 149 1.33 -19.26 -3.15
C ALA A 149 1.53 -17.87 -2.55
N ALA A 150 1.27 -16.85 -3.36
CA ALA A 150 1.13 -15.49 -2.91
C ALA A 150 -0.07 -14.84 -3.62
N LEU A 151 -1.06 -14.40 -2.86
CA LEU A 151 -2.27 -13.79 -3.40
C LEU A 151 -2.13 -12.26 -3.40
N ASP A 152 -2.42 -11.63 -4.54
CA ASP A 152 -2.42 -10.18 -4.66
C ASP A 152 -3.65 -9.58 -3.97
N LEU A 153 -3.43 -9.08 -2.76
CA LEU A 153 -4.51 -8.56 -1.93
C LEU A 153 -5.03 -7.19 -2.38
N GLN A 154 -4.22 -6.39 -3.08
CA GLN A 154 -4.68 -5.12 -3.65
C GLN A 154 -5.60 -5.38 -4.85
N ALA A 155 -5.27 -6.35 -5.71
CA ALA A 155 -6.13 -6.76 -6.81
C ALA A 155 -7.45 -7.38 -6.34
N MET A 156 -7.43 -8.04 -5.19
CA MET A 156 -8.61 -8.62 -4.54
C MET A 156 -9.42 -7.60 -3.73
N ASP A 157 -8.93 -6.36 -3.57
CA ASP A 157 -9.50 -5.37 -2.66
C ASP A 157 -9.64 -5.92 -1.24
N CYS A 158 -8.63 -6.61 -0.74
CA CYS A 158 -8.57 -7.28 0.56
C CYS A 158 -7.22 -6.99 1.24
N ASN A 159 -6.83 -5.72 1.31
CA ASN A 159 -5.52 -5.28 1.83
C ASN A 159 -5.65 -4.34 3.06
N TYR A 160 -6.75 -4.44 3.80
CA TYR A 160 -7.14 -3.54 4.88
C TYR A 160 -6.67 -4.07 6.25
N PHE A 161 -5.35 -4.23 6.47
CA PHE A 161 -4.84 -4.75 7.75
C PHE A 161 -4.54 -3.64 8.76
N ASN A 162 -4.17 -2.45 8.28
CA ASN A 162 -3.84 -1.29 9.12
C ASN A 162 -4.68 -0.07 8.71
N THR A 163 -6.00 -0.17 8.88
CA THR A 163 -7.01 0.79 8.41
C THR A 163 -8.09 0.99 9.46
N ASP A 164 -8.80 2.13 9.40
CA ASP A 164 -9.74 2.57 10.45
C ASP A 164 -11.15 2.01 10.23
N SER A 165 -11.68 2.06 9.00
CA SER A 165 -13.10 1.79 8.77
C SER A 165 -13.44 0.41 8.20
N ILE A 166 -12.44 -0.24 7.59
CA ILE A 166 -12.55 -1.56 6.95
C ILE A 166 -11.39 -2.41 7.47
N HIS A 167 -11.63 -3.70 7.70
CA HIS A 167 -10.59 -4.64 8.09
C HIS A 167 -10.64 -5.90 7.24
N THR A 168 -9.52 -6.29 6.64
CA THR A 168 -9.39 -7.59 5.99
C THR A 168 -9.18 -8.65 7.05
N ARG A 169 -10.01 -9.69 7.00
CA ARG A 169 -9.97 -10.86 7.88
C ARG A 169 -9.58 -12.08 7.07
N VAL A 170 -8.80 -12.95 7.69
CA VAL A 170 -8.36 -14.20 7.10
C VAL A 170 -8.63 -15.34 8.08
N LEU A 171 -9.13 -16.46 7.58
CA LEU A 171 -9.34 -17.67 8.37
C LEU A 171 -8.80 -18.88 7.61
N LEU A 172 -7.83 -19.58 8.20
CA LEU A 172 -7.39 -20.89 7.75
C LEU A 172 -8.24 -21.99 8.39
N GLN A 173 -8.90 -22.80 7.57
CA GLN A 173 -9.59 -24.02 7.99
C GLN A 173 -9.10 -25.23 7.19
N LYS A 174 -8.36 -26.12 7.85
CA LYS A 174 -7.76 -27.31 7.23
C LYS A 174 -6.91 -26.93 6.01
N ASP A 175 -7.39 -27.23 4.81
CA ASP A 175 -6.71 -26.94 3.54
C ASP A 175 -7.46 -25.83 2.75
N THR A 176 -8.16 -24.93 3.43
CA THR A 176 -8.92 -23.82 2.81
C THR A 176 -8.68 -22.52 3.55
N ILE A 177 -8.43 -21.44 2.81
CA ILE A 177 -8.29 -20.09 3.35
C ILE A 177 -9.50 -19.26 2.91
N TYR A 178 -10.11 -18.55 3.86
CA TYR A 178 -11.17 -17.59 3.62
C TYR A 178 -10.64 -16.17 3.83
N ILE A 179 -10.94 -15.26 2.91
CA ILE A 179 -10.48 -13.87 2.95
C ILE A 179 -11.69 -12.97 2.69
N PHE A 180 -11.95 -12.01 3.57
CA PHE A 180 -13.09 -11.11 3.45
C PHE A 180 -12.84 -9.79 4.17
N ASN A 181 -13.57 -8.75 3.79
CA ASN A 181 -13.55 -7.48 4.50
C ASN A 181 -14.72 -7.38 5.47
N GLU A 182 -14.41 -6.94 6.69
CA GLU A 182 -15.36 -6.53 7.71
C GLU A 182 -15.40 -5.00 7.74
N LYS A 183 -16.59 -4.41 7.65
CA LYS A 183 -16.77 -2.95 7.70
C LYS A 183 -17.62 -2.60 8.91
N LYS A 184 -17.07 -1.84 9.86
CA LYS A 184 -17.79 -1.44 11.09
C LYS A 184 -18.51 -2.61 11.77
N GLU A 185 -17.83 -3.76 11.91
CA GLU A 185 -18.35 -5.00 12.50
C GLU A 185 -19.57 -5.63 11.79
N GLN A 186 -19.84 -5.22 10.54
CA GLN A 186 -20.89 -5.81 9.73
C GLN A 186 -20.41 -7.10 9.07
N GLN A 187 -21.36 -8.02 8.85
CA GLN A 187 -21.09 -9.27 8.15
C GLN A 187 -20.57 -8.99 6.73
N PRO A 188 -19.62 -9.81 6.24
CA PRO A 188 -19.14 -9.70 4.87
C PRO A 188 -20.26 -10.04 3.88
N THR A 189 -20.34 -9.30 2.78
CA THR A 189 -21.26 -9.57 1.67
C THR A 189 -20.65 -10.48 0.61
N GLN A 190 -19.33 -10.67 0.65
CA GLN A 190 -18.58 -11.55 -0.23
C GLN A 190 -17.34 -12.08 0.50
N MET A 191 -16.86 -13.26 0.11
CA MET A 191 -15.56 -13.78 0.54
C MET A 191 -14.82 -14.44 -0.61
N TYR A 192 -13.50 -14.34 -0.60
CA TYR A 192 -12.63 -15.18 -1.39
C TYR A 192 -12.36 -16.48 -0.65
N VAL A 193 -12.30 -17.58 -1.41
CA VAL A 193 -12.01 -18.93 -0.93
C VAL A 193 -10.84 -19.47 -1.72
N TYR A 194 -9.75 -19.79 -1.02
CA TYR A 194 -8.54 -20.34 -1.61
C TYR A 194 -8.34 -21.81 -1.18
N ASP A 195 -8.24 -22.70 -2.16
CA ASP A 195 -8.07 -24.14 -1.97
C ASP A 195 -6.57 -24.50 -2.01
N LEU A 196 -6.01 -24.83 -0.84
CA LEU A 196 -4.59 -25.16 -0.67
C LEU A 196 -4.19 -26.47 -1.36
N LYS A 197 -5.14 -27.25 -1.87
CA LYS A 197 -4.85 -28.47 -2.66
C LYS A 197 -4.58 -28.19 -4.13
N LYS A 198 -4.74 -26.94 -4.57
CA LYS A 198 -4.71 -26.53 -5.98
C LYS A 198 -3.72 -25.41 -6.26
N THR A 199 -2.71 -25.20 -5.41
CA THR A 199 -1.83 -24.01 -5.39
C THR A 199 -1.20 -23.61 -6.73
N ASP A 200 -1.13 -24.52 -7.70
CA ASP A 200 -0.52 -24.30 -9.02
C ASP A 200 -1.50 -23.89 -10.14
N VAL A 201 -2.79 -23.72 -9.84
CA VAL A 201 -3.81 -23.38 -10.85
C VAL A 201 -4.70 -22.22 -10.42
N SER A 202 -5.09 -21.36 -11.36
CA SER A 202 -5.97 -20.21 -11.10
C SER A 202 -7.32 -20.60 -10.49
N SER A 203 -7.78 -21.83 -10.70
CA SER A 203 -8.99 -22.38 -10.06
C SER A 203 -8.86 -22.64 -8.55
N ALA A 204 -7.68 -22.39 -7.95
CA ALA A 204 -7.50 -22.44 -6.50
C ALA A 204 -8.24 -21.31 -5.78
N LEU A 205 -8.31 -20.14 -6.40
CA LEU A 205 -9.03 -18.99 -5.88
C LEU A 205 -10.46 -18.99 -6.42
N SER A 206 -11.44 -18.69 -5.58
CA SER A 206 -12.84 -18.54 -5.97
C SER A 206 -13.51 -17.49 -5.09
N VAL A 207 -14.72 -17.07 -5.45
CA VAL A 207 -15.52 -16.14 -4.66
C VAL A 207 -16.86 -16.78 -4.34
N THR A 208 -17.40 -16.47 -3.17
CA THR A 208 -18.76 -16.85 -2.80
C THR A 208 -19.49 -15.70 -2.14
N GLU A 209 -20.75 -15.55 -2.53
CA GLU A 209 -21.73 -14.62 -1.95
C GLU A 209 -22.87 -15.41 -1.27
N ASP A 210 -22.67 -16.72 -1.03
CA ASP A 210 -23.66 -17.54 -0.34
C ASP A 210 -23.79 -17.05 1.11
N VAL A 211 -24.93 -16.46 1.43
CA VAL A 211 -25.21 -15.83 2.73
C VAL A 211 -25.02 -16.81 3.90
N ARG A 212 -25.41 -18.08 3.74
CA ARG A 212 -25.28 -19.07 4.82
C ARG A 212 -23.82 -19.42 5.06
N LYS A 213 -23.03 -19.52 3.99
CA LYS A 213 -21.59 -19.75 4.07
C LYS A 213 -20.87 -18.53 4.66
N LEU A 214 -21.24 -17.32 4.25
CA LEU A 214 -20.75 -16.05 4.82
C LEU A 214 -20.98 -15.98 6.32
N GLU A 215 -22.21 -16.21 6.77
CA GLU A 215 -22.56 -16.20 8.18
C GLU A 215 -21.80 -17.25 9.00
N LEU A 216 -21.67 -18.47 8.46
CA LEU A 216 -20.95 -19.56 9.12
C LEU A 216 -19.47 -19.21 9.30
N VAL A 217 -18.78 -18.87 8.21
CA VAL A 217 -17.33 -18.57 8.23
C VAL A 217 -17.04 -17.34 9.07
N TYR A 218 -17.87 -16.31 8.99
CA TYR A 218 -17.70 -15.11 9.80
C TYR A 218 -17.83 -15.39 11.30
N ARG A 219 -18.81 -16.21 11.70
CA ARG A 219 -18.95 -16.66 13.09
C ARG A 219 -17.74 -17.48 13.55
N GLU A 220 -17.30 -18.42 12.72
CA GLU A 220 -16.13 -19.26 13.02
C GLU A 220 -14.85 -18.42 13.14
N TRP A 221 -14.68 -17.41 12.29
CA TRP A 221 -13.58 -16.45 12.40
C TRP A 221 -13.64 -15.66 13.70
N LYS A 222 -14.81 -15.15 14.13
CA LYS A 222 -14.94 -14.45 15.42
C LYS A 222 -14.56 -15.34 16.60
N THR A 223 -15.07 -16.57 16.62
CA THR A 223 -14.74 -17.55 17.66
C THR A 223 -13.23 -17.84 17.65
N PHE A 224 -12.66 -18.11 16.48
CA PHE A 224 -11.23 -18.35 16.34
C PHE A 224 -10.41 -17.15 16.86
N SER A 225 -10.72 -15.94 16.40
CA SER A 225 -10.01 -14.71 16.79
C SER A 225 -10.09 -14.45 18.29
N ALA A 226 -11.24 -14.68 18.92
CA ALA A 226 -11.42 -14.44 20.35
C ALA A 226 -10.70 -15.49 21.23
N GLU A 227 -10.62 -16.74 20.77
CA GLU A 227 -10.09 -17.85 21.55
C GLU A 227 -8.60 -18.16 21.25
N ASN A 228 -8.11 -17.77 20.07
CA ASN A 228 -6.82 -18.22 19.55
C ASN A 228 -5.92 -17.08 19.08
N SER A 229 -6.21 -15.82 19.39
CA SER A 229 -5.32 -14.69 19.16
C SER A 229 -4.97 -14.06 20.50
N LEU A 230 -3.67 -13.94 20.80
CA LEU A 230 -3.15 -13.44 22.07
C LEU A 230 -2.00 -12.48 21.80
N ASP A 231 -1.87 -11.45 22.63
CA ASP A 231 -0.73 -10.54 22.57
C ASP A 231 0.59 -11.33 22.71
N THR A 232 1.50 -11.20 21.75
CA THR A 232 2.74 -11.99 21.69
C THR A 232 3.65 -11.71 22.90
N PHE A 233 3.71 -10.44 23.31
CA PHE A 233 4.59 -9.99 24.38
C PHE A 233 4.24 -10.65 25.73
N SER A 234 2.95 -10.77 26.03
CA SER A 234 2.45 -11.45 27.24
C SER A 234 2.16 -12.94 27.04
N GLY A 235 2.01 -13.38 25.78
CA GLY A 235 1.52 -14.71 25.44
C GLY A 235 2.60 -15.76 25.15
N MET A 236 3.84 -15.39 24.82
CA MET A 236 4.83 -16.37 24.37
C MET A 236 6.16 -16.38 25.14
N ALA A 237 6.59 -15.28 25.74
CA ALA A 237 7.86 -15.20 26.46
C ALA A 237 7.79 -14.10 27.52
N ASP A 238 8.82 -13.96 28.35
CA ASP A 238 8.95 -12.75 29.15
C ASP A 238 9.26 -11.53 28.28
N GLY A 239 9.01 -10.35 28.83
CA GLY A 239 9.24 -9.10 28.12
C GLY A 239 10.71 -8.85 27.77
N ASP A 240 11.64 -9.37 28.56
CA ASP A 240 13.08 -9.20 28.35
C ASP A 240 13.55 -9.95 27.10
N TYR A 241 12.97 -11.13 26.82
CA TYR A 241 13.21 -11.88 25.59
C TYR A 241 12.86 -11.05 24.35
N TRP A 242 11.65 -10.50 24.29
CA TRP A 242 11.20 -9.69 23.16
C TRP A 242 11.94 -8.36 23.07
N ASN A 243 12.22 -7.73 24.22
CA ASN A 243 13.06 -6.55 24.29
C ASN A 243 14.47 -6.83 23.77
N SER A 244 15.05 -8.01 24.00
CA SER A 244 16.38 -8.35 23.49
C SER A 244 16.43 -8.45 21.95
N LEU A 245 15.34 -8.89 21.32
CA LEU A 245 15.18 -8.89 19.86
C LEU A 245 15.11 -7.47 19.29
N ILE A 246 14.49 -6.55 20.03
CA ILE A 246 14.34 -5.14 19.63
C ILE A 246 15.62 -4.32 19.95
N ASN A 247 16.27 -4.58 21.08
CA ASN A 247 17.29 -3.71 21.70
C ASN A 247 18.74 -3.98 21.27
N SER A 248 19.01 -4.86 20.29
CA SER A 248 20.35 -5.00 19.68
C SER A 248 20.70 -3.78 18.81
N GLY A 249 21.01 -2.68 19.49
CA GLY A 249 21.54 -1.44 18.93
C GLY A 249 22.63 -0.85 19.81
N LYS A 250 23.85 -1.41 19.71
CA LYS A 250 25.14 -0.74 20.01
C LYS A 250 26.27 -1.16 19.07
N ASP A 251 26.14 -2.33 18.43
CA ASP A 251 27.19 -2.89 17.56
C ASP A 251 26.75 -3.04 16.07
N GLY A 252 25.61 -2.45 15.68
CA GLY A 252 25.27 -2.26 14.26
C GLY A 252 24.71 -3.46 13.47
N LYS A 253 24.10 -4.47 14.10
CA LYS A 253 23.27 -5.54 13.47
C LYS A 253 22.32 -6.14 14.52
N GLU A 254 21.07 -6.55 14.30
CA GLU A 254 19.93 -6.06 13.52
C GLU A 254 18.78 -5.95 14.53
N THR A 255 17.85 -5.00 14.38
CA THR A 255 16.64 -4.88 15.20
C THR A 255 15.56 -5.80 14.62
N GLY A 256 15.11 -6.80 15.38
CA GLY A 256 14.04 -7.70 14.94
C GLY A 256 12.65 -7.12 15.27
N VAL A 257 11.66 -7.46 14.44
CA VAL A 257 10.23 -7.20 14.70
C VAL A 257 9.47 -8.51 14.80
N TYR A 258 8.37 -8.55 15.54
CA TYR A 258 7.52 -9.72 15.72
C TYR A 258 6.05 -9.37 15.50
N SER A 259 5.19 -10.36 15.20
CA SER A 259 3.74 -10.16 15.09
C SER A 259 3.20 -9.69 16.42
N GLN A 260 2.38 -8.63 16.45
CA GLN A 260 1.79 -8.14 17.69
C GLN A 260 0.95 -9.21 18.38
N GLN A 261 0.23 -10.02 17.60
CA GLN A 261 -0.53 -11.16 18.09
C GLN A 261 0.14 -12.49 17.68
N CYS A 262 0.19 -13.41 18.63
CA CYS A 262 0.47 -14.80 18.37
C CYS A 262 -0.85 -15.55 18.15
N ILE A 263 -0.79 -16.63 17.38
CA ILE A 263 -1.93 -17.52 17.19
C ILE A 263 -1.76 -18.83 17.93
N VAL A 264 -2.86 -19.31 18.51
CA VAL A 264 -2.95 -20.64 19.11
C VAL A 264 -3.38 -21.63 18.03
N TRP A 265 -2.63 -22.72 17.88
CA TRP A 265 -2.99 -23.80 16.95
C TRP A 265 -2.71 -25.16 17.57
N THR A 266 -3.41 -26.17 17.10
CA THR A 266 -3.30 -27.55 17.61
C THR A 266 -2.72 -28.46 16.54
N ASP A 267 -1.73 -29.26 16.92
CA ASP A 267 -1.15 -30.27 16.03
C ASP A 267 -2.04 -31.52 15.93
N ARG A 268 -1.69 -32.47 15.04
CA ARG A 268 -2.37 -33.76 14.91
C ARG A 268 -2.40 -34.60 16.18
N ALA A 269 -1.49 -34.36 17.13
CA ALA A 269 -1.40 -35.10 18.39
C ALA A 269 -2.24 -34.44 19.50
N GLY A 270 -2.93 -33.33 19.21
CA GLY A 270 -3.74 -32.59 20.17
C GLY A 270 -2.95 -31.63 21.07
N ARG A 271 -1.68 -31.38 20.74
CA ARG A 271 -0.84 -30.42 21.50
C ARG A 271 -1.06 -29.02 20.96
N GLN A 272 -1.24 -28.07 21.87
CA GLN A 272 -1.42 -26.66 21.54
C GLN A 272 -0.09 -25.93 21.55
N TYR A 273 0.06 -25.05 20.56
CA TYR A 273 1.21 -24.19 20.39
C TYR A 273 0.75 -22.75 20.23
N ARG A 274 1.56 -21.82 20.71
CA ARG A 274 1.46 -20.39 20.40
C ARG A 274 2.57 -20.06 19.43
N SER A 275 2.24 -19.35 18.35
CA SER A 275 3.22 -18.99 17.33
C SER A 275 3.07 -17.54 16.88
N ALA A 276 4.21 -16.91 16.60
CA ALA A 276 4.31 -15.57 16.04
C ALA A 276 5.34 -15.56 14.91
N LEU A 277 5.14 -14.69 13.93
CA LEU A 277 6.15 -14.41 12.91
C LEU A 277 7.18 -13.44 13.51
N VAL A 278 8.45 -13.66 13.20
CA VAL A 278 9.56 -12.79 13.56
C VAL A 278 10.35 -12.48 12.30
N ILE A 279 10.72 -11.23 12.12
CA ILE A 279 11.58 -10.77 11.02
C ILE A 279 12.82 -10.16 11.65
N ILE A 280 13.98 -10.75 11.35
CA ILE A 280 15.30 -10.28 11.79
C ILE A 280 15.96 -9.62 10.59
N GLY A 281 16.65 -8.50 10.79
CA GLY A 281 17.36 -7.82 9.68
C GLY A 281 16.53 -7.17 8.59
N GLY A 282 15.21 -7.26 8.72
CA GLY A 282 14.26 -6.79 7.71
C GLY A 282 13.96 -7.81 6.61
N ASP A 283 14.67 -8.94 6.55
CA ASP A 283 14.51 -9.92 5.46
C ASP A 283 14.58 -11.40 5.90
N ASP A 284 15.01 -11.70 7.13
CA ASP A 284 15.06 -13.05 7.68
C ASP A 284 13.76 -13.39 8.43
N TYR A 285 12.86 -14.10 7.74
CA TYR A 285 11.57 -14.54 8.27
C TYR A 285 11.70 -15.84 9.07
N GLU A 286 11.22 -15.83 10.31
CA GLU A 286 11.22 -16.99 11.20
C GLU A 286 9.86 -17.18 11.88
N LEU A 287 9.43 -18.42 12.04
CA LEU A 287 8.30 -18.79 12.89
C LEU A 287 8.82 -19.13 14.28
N TYR A 288 8.40 -18.36 15.27
CA TYR A 288 8.67 -18.66 16.67
C TYR A 288 7.46 -19.42 17.21
N SER A 289 7.69 -20.50 17.97
CA SER A 289 6.62 -21.32 18.54
C SER A 289 6.98 -21.84 19.93
N CYS A 290 6.06 -21.75 20.88
CA CYS A 290 6.18 -22.39 22.20
C CYS A 290 4.95 -23.29 22.47
N PRO A 291 5.09 -24.36 23.27
CA PRO A 291 3.95 -25.06 23.84
C PRO A 291 3.04 -24.09 24.61
N ALA A 292 1.72 -24.30 24.55
CA ALA A 292 0.77 -23.43 25.25
C ALA A 292 0.86 -23.55 26.80
N ASP A 293 1.44 -24.65 27.30
CA ASP A 293 1.64 -24.96 28.72
C ASP A 293 3.06 -24.64 29.24
N ASP A 294 3.99 -24.29 28.34
CA ASP A 294 5.38 -23.97 28.68
C ASP A 294 5.92 -22.89 27.71
N THR A 295 5.64 -21.63 28.03
CA THR A 295 6.00 -20.48 27.18
C THR A 295 7.51 -20.23 27.14
N GLU A 296 8.29 -20.71 28.10
CA GLU A 296 9.76 -20.51 28.10
C GLU A 296 10.46 -21.36 27.01
N LYS A 297 9.80 -22.41 26.51
CA LYS A 297 10.36 -23.34 25.54
C LYS A 297 10.11 -22.92 24.09
N ILE A 298 10.75 -21.83 23.68
CA ILE A 298 10.64 -21.30 22.31
C ILE A 298 11.48 -22.13 21.33
N SER A 299 10.83 -22.55 20.25
CA SER A 299 11.45 -23.11 19.05
C SER A 299 11.39 -22.10 17.91
N LYS A 300 12.41 -22.12 17.05
CA LYS A 300 12.55 -21.22 15.91
C LYS A 300 12.64 -22.03 14.62
N GLU A 301 11.85 -21.64 13.62
CA GLU A 301 11.87 -22.25 12.29
C GLU A 301 12.12 -21.15 11.26
N LYS A 302 13.27 -21.20 10.56
CA LYS A 302 13.56 -20.29 9.46
C LYS A 302 12.63 -20.59 8.27
N LEU A 303 11.90 -19.58 7.82
CA LEU A 303 11.00 -19.65 6.68
C LEU A 303 11.77 -19.19 5.44
N LEU A 304 12.08 -20.13 4.53
CA LEU A 304 12.81 -19.83 3.30
C LEU A 304 11.86 -19.18 2.27
N VAL A 305 11.33 -18.01 2.60
CA VAL A 305 10.31 -17.31 1.79
C VAL A 305 10.89 -16.67 0.53
N GLN A 306 12.19 -16.36 0.55
CA GLN A 306 12.90 -15.71 -0.55
C GLN A 306 13.14 -16.65 -1.75
N THR A 307 12.99 -17.98 -1.61
CA THR A 307 13.23 -18.95 -2.70
C THR A 307 12.14 -18.94 -3.78
N TYR A 308 11.01 -18.27 -3.52
CA TYR A 308 9.92 -18.16 -4.48
C TYR A 308 10.33 -17.41 -5.77
N SER A 309 11.31 -16.50 -5.69
CA SER A 309 11.80 -15.73 -6.83
C SER A 309 12.64 -16.56 -7.80
N ASP A 310 13.33 -17.58 -7.29
CA ASP A 310 14.39 -18.28 -8.01
C ASP A 310 13.88 -19.52 -8.79
N GLU A 311 12.79 -20.14 -8.32
CA GLU A 311 12.19 -21.33 -8.95
C GLU A 311 11.28 -20.99 -10.14
N ILE A 312 10.70 -19.78 -10.19
CA ILE A 312 9.89 -19.32 -11.32
C ILE A 312 10.84 -18.75 -12.40
N GLN A 313 11.49 -19.64 -13.14
CA GLN A 313 12.15 -19.29 -14.41
C GLN A 313 11.10 -19.12 -15.49
N THR A 314 10.76 -17.87 -15.83
CA THR A 314 9.99 -17.56 -17.05
C THR A 314 10.95 -17.20 -18.18
N GLU A 315 11.00 -18.01 -19.25
CA GLU A 315 11.74 -17.81 -20.52
C GLU A 315 11.29 -16.58 -21.35
N THR A 316 10.61 -15.61 -20.74
CA THR A 316 10.16 -14.37 -21.40
C THR A 316 10.39 -13.15 -20.51
N ALA A 317 11.48 -13.14 -19.75
CA ALA A 317 12.04 -11.89 -19.24
C ALA A 317 12.71 -11.13 -20.40
N THR A 318 11.92 -10.54 -21.30
CA THR A 318 12.42 -9.40 -22.07
C THR A 318 12.80 -8.31 -21.07
N GLU A 319 14.05 -7.83 -21.17
CA GLU A 319 14.76 -6.90 -20.29
C GLU A 319 14.14 -5.48 -20.13
N GLU A 320 12.82 -5.31 -20.28
CA GLU A 320 12.16 -3.98 -20.24
C GLU A 320 11.15 -3.81 -19.08
N ASN A 321 11.29 -4.54 -17.98
CA ASN A 321 10.54 -4.20 -16.77
C ASN A 321 11.32 -4.42 -15.47
N THR A 322 12.62 -4.12 -15.49
CA THR A 322 13.28 -3.51 -14.34
C THR A 322 12.67 -2.12 -14.13
N GLN A 323 11.39 -2.08 -13.71
CA GLN A 323 10.84 -0.87 -13.11
C GLN A 323 11.74 -0.56 -11.93
N HIS A 324 12.43 0.57 -12.02
CA HIS A 324 13.19 1.16 -10.94
C HIS A 324 12.41 0.95 -9.63
N THR A 325 13.02 0.21 -8.69
CA THR A 325 12.52 0.08 -7.32
C THR A 325 12.55 1.44 -6.61
N GLY A 326 13.28 2.41 -7.16
CA GLY A 326 13.25 3.80 -6.71
C GLY A 326 12.15 4.59 -7.42
N LEU A 327 11.30 5.22 -6.61
CA LEU A 327 10.38 6.26 -7.04
C LEU A 327 11.18 7.47 -7.58
N PRO A 328 10.82 8.08 -8.73
CA PRO A 328 11.51 9.28 -9.22
C PRO A 328 11.49 10.43 -8.22
N GLU A 329 12.54 11.25 -8.17
CA GLU A 329 12.55 12.45 -7.33
C GLU A 329 11.40 13.40 -7.70
N PHE A 330 10.82 14.04 -6.68
CA PHE A 330 9.76 15.01 -6.89
C PHE A 330 10.32 16.28 -7.55
N ALA A 331 9.60 16.81 -8.52
CA ALA A 331 9.86 18.12 -9.08
C ALA A 331 8.53 18.82 -9.37
N TYR A 332 8.35 20.03 -8.86
CA TYR A 332 7.16 20.81 -9.15
C TYR A 332 7.18 21.31 -10.61
N GLN A 333 6.15 20.94 -11.38
CA GLN A 333 5.98 21.30 -12.80
C GLN A 333 4.72 22.14 -13.06
N GLY A 334 4.07 22.65 -12.01
CA GLY A 334 2.96 23.58 -12.18
C GLY A 334 3.43 24.99 -12.56
N ASP A 335 2.51 25.82 -13.03
CA ASP A 335 2.83 27.16 -13.55
C ASP A 335 2.99 28.25 -12.45
N ASP A 336 2.68 27.93 -11.20
CA ASP A 336 2.85 28.87 -10.07
C ASP A 336 4.33 29.02 -9.71
N GLU A 337 4.92 30.15 -10.11
CA GLU A 337 6.34 30.48 -9.89
C GLU A 337 6.72 30.54 -8.41
N ILE A 338 5.81 30.99 -7.53
CA ILE A 338 6.10 31.08 -6.09
C ILE A 338 6.07 29.68 -5.48
N MET A 339 5.06 28.88 -5.82
CA MET A 339 5.00 27.48 -5.41
C MET A 339 6.25 26.73 -5.86
N LYS A 340 6.66 26.94 -7.12
CA LYS A 340 7.90 26.35 -7.65
C LYS A 340 9.12 26.76 -6.84
N LEU A 341 9.29 28.06 -6.59
CA LEU A 341 10.42 28.59 -5.81
C LEU A 341 10.47 27.96 -4.40
N VAL A 342 9.32 27.83 -3.73
CA VAL A 342 9.21 27.24 -2.39
C VAL A 342 9.53 25.74 -2.44
N CYS A 343 8.94 24.98 -3.36
CA CYS A 343 9.24 23.54 -3.50
C CYS A 343 10.74 23.32 -3.80
N ASP A 344 11.32 24.08 -4.74
CA ASP A 344 12.74 23.97 -5.09
C ASP A 344 13.64 24.30 -3.86
N TYR A 345 13.26 25.31 -3.06
CA TYR A 345 13.93 25.62 -1.79
C TYR A 345 13.85 24.45 -0.80
N MET A 346 12.66 23.88 -0.58
CA MET A 346 12.47 22.78 0.37
C MET A 346 13.26 21.54 -0.03
N ILE A 347 13.22 21.16 -1.31
CA ILE A 347 13.98 20.02 -1.84
C ILE A 347 15.48 20.23 -1.67
N LYS A 348 16.00 21.43 -1.96
CA LYS A 348 17.42 21.75 -1.82
C LYS A 348 17.90 21.66 -0.36
N ASN A 349 17.04 21.99 0.60
CA ASN A 349 17.38 22.03 2.03
C ASN A 349 16.84 20.82 2.81
N ARG A 350 16.38 19.77 2.14
CA ARG A 350 15.83 18.56 2.80
C ARG A 350 16.78 17.89 3.79
N ASN A 351 18.09 18.03 3.59
CA ASN A 351 19.12 17.47 4.46
C ASN A 351 19.31 18.27 5.77
N GLU A 352 18.67 19.43 5.93
CA GLU A 352 18.60 20.12 7.24
C GLU A 352 17.80 19.28 8.27
N TYR A 353 17.06 18.28 7.80
CA TYR A 353 16.28 17.36 8.60
C TYR A 353 16.92 15.96 8.44
N GLU A 354 17.63 15.48 9.46
CA GLU A 354 18.52 14.29 9.48
C GLU A 354 17.86 12.92 9.15
N TYR A 355 16.71 12.88 8.48
CA TYR A 355 15.86 11.69 8.35
C TYR A 355 15.91 10.98 6.99
N LEU A 356 16.80 11.38 6.07
CA LEU A 356 16.75 10.96 4.65
C LEU A 356 17.95 10.10 4.19
N GLU A 357 18.60 9.35 5.07
CA GLU A 357 19.66 8.40 4.69
C GLU A 357 19.10 7.03 4.22
N ASN A 358 18.20 6.97 3.22
CA ASN A 358 17.63 5.69 2.78
C ASN A 358 17.56 5.46 1.26
N GLY A 359 18.69 5.68 0.57
CA GLY A 359 19.05 4.94 -0.65
C GLY A 359 18.08 4.97 -1.85
N GLY A 360 17.18 5.95 -1.95
CA GLY A 360 16.25 6.10 -3.07
C GLY A 360 14.97 5.25 -2.98
N ILE A 361 14.68 4.64 -1.83
CA ILE A 361 13.42 3.92 -1.57
C ILE A 361 12.27 4.90 -1.32
N TYR A 362 12.60 6.05 -0.73
CA TYR A 362 11.64 7.09 -0.36
C TYR A 362 11.71 8.27 -1.31
N ILE A 363 10.57 8.91 -1.56
CA ILE A 363 10.50 10.25 -2.15
C ILE A 363 10.21 11.28 -1.09
N TYR A 364 10.83 12.44 -1.21
CA TYR A 364 10.51 13.63 -0.44
C TYR A 364 9.54 14.50 -1.26
N VAL A 365 8.35 14.78 -0.73
CA VAL A 365 7.35 15.61 -1.39
C VAL A 365 7.09 16.86 -0.55
N PRO A 366 7.46 18.06 -1.04
CA PRO A 366 7.03 19.31 -0.43
C PRO A 366 5.53 19.53 -0.64
N GLU A 367 4.83 19.90 0.43
CA GLU A 367 3.38 20.13 0.44
C GLU A 367 3.03 21.51 1.03
N PRO A 368 3.70 22.60 0.60
CA PRO A 368 3.59 23.89 1.26
C PRO A 368 2.20 24.53 1.10
N VAL A 369 1.65 25.00 2.21
CA VAL A 369 0.45 25.84 2.25
C VAL A 369 0.88 27.29 2.33
N ILE A 370 0.88 27.99 1.19
CA ILE A 370 1.21 29.41 1.11
C ILE A 370 -0.01 30.23 1.54
N VAL A 371 0.13 31.02 2.61
CA VAL A 371 -0.92 31.88 3.17
C VAL A 371 -0.85 33.28 2.57
N LYS A 372 0.36 33.84 2.45
CA LYS A 372 0.55 35.20 1.92
C LYS A 372 1.92 35.38 1.30
N THR A 373 1.97 36.15 0.23
CA THR A 373 3.19 36.72 -0.33
C THR A 373 3.19 38.23 -0.17
N VAL A 374 4.29 38.83 0.27
CA VAL A 374 4.49 40.28 0.38
C VAL A 374 5.72 40.66 -0.41
N ARG A 375 5.59 41.67 -1.28
CA ARG A 375 6.69 42.20 -2.08
C ARG A 375 6.98 43.64 -1.67
N THR A 376 8.23 43.93 -1.34
CA THR A 376 8.69 45.26 -0.93
C THR A 376 10.01 45.56 -1.64
N GLY A 377 9.98 46.38 -2.68
CA GLY A 377 11.16 46.58 -3.52
C GLY A 377 11.62 45.26 -4.16
N ASN A 378 12.87 44.87 -3.89
CA ASN A 378 13.43 43.60 -4.36
C ASN A 378 13.14 42.43 -3.40
N ASP A 379 12.59 42.68 -2.22
CA ASP A 379 12.31 41.66 -1.22
C ASP A 379 10.98 40.96 -1.49
N LEU A 380 10.98 39.65 -1.32
CA LEU A 380 9.82 38.77 -1.36
C LEU A 380 9.76 37.98 -0.05
N PHE A 381 8.73 38.23 0.74
CA PHE A 381 8.40 37.47 1.94
C PHE A 381 7.25 36.52 1.64
N ILE A 382 7.44 35.24 1.98
CA ILE A 382 6.43 34.19 1.80
C ILE A 382 6.09 33.64 3.17
N PHE A 383 4.84 33.80 3.58
CA PHE A 383 4.28 33.27 4.80
C PHE A 383 3.49 32.02 4.46
N GLY A 384 3.83 30.91 5.08
CA GLY A 384 3.16 29.64 4.87
C GLY A 384 3.44 28.63 5.96
N ASN A 385 2.69 27.52 5.93
CA ASN A 385 3.09 26.31 6.63
C ASN A 385 3.68 25.35 5.59
N PHE A 386 4.99 25.10 5.71
CA PHE A 386 5.80 24.39 4.73
C PHE A 386 5.89 22.91 5.10
N TRP A 387 4.75 22.23 4.99
CA TRP A 387 4.63 20.79 5.19
C TRP A 387 5.50 20.02 4.21
N TRP A 388 6.04 18.91 4.66
CA TRP A 388 6.65 17.90 3.80
C TRP A 388 6.38 16.52 4.36
N GLU A 389 6.33 15.55 3.45
CA GLU A 389 6.22 14.14 3.79
C GLU A 389 7.15 13.30 2.92
N THR A 390 7.52 12.14 3.44
CA THR A 390 8.24 11.10 2.72
C THR A 390 7.33 9.92 2.42
N TYR A 391 7.49 9.34 1.24
CA TYR A 391 6.66 8.22 0.81
C TYR A 391 7.48 7.08 0.25
N TYR A 392 7.06 5.85 0.52
CA TYR A 392 7.53 4.65 -0.18
C TYR A 392 6.38 3.98 -0.95
N ARG A 393 6.74 3.15 -1.93
CA ARG A 393 5.75 2.46 -2.75
C ARG A 393 5.35 1.12 -2.12
N ASN A 394 4.05 0.90 -1.99
CA ASN A 394 3.43 -0.39 -1.74
C ASN A 394 2.44 -0.73 -2.86
N GLY A 395 2.89 -1.48 -3.87
CA GLY A 395 2.06 -1.81 -5.03
C GLY A 395 1.54 -0.55 -5.74
N ASN A 396 0.22 -0.33 -5.71
CA ASN A 396 -0.43 0.85 -6.27
C ASN A 396 -0.67 1.99 -5.25
N THR A 397 -0.07 1.94 -4.07
CA THR A 397 -0.27 2.91 -2.99
C THR A 397 1.06 3.58 -2.60
N LEU A 398 1.05 4.90 -2.40
CA LEU A 398 2.13 5.62 -1.73
C LEU A 398 1.87 5.64 -0.22
N MET A 399 2.73 4.98 0.54
CA MET A 399 2.67 4.93 2.00
C MET A 399 3.46 6.11 2.57
N SER A 400 2.83 6.94 3.39
CA SER A 400 3.52 7.99 4.14
C SER A 400 4.35 7.36 5.25
N ASP A 401 5.59 7.84 5.40
CA ASP A 401 6.56 7.29 6.35
C ASP A 401 6.93 8.28 7.45
N SER A 402 7.22 9.52 7.05
CA SER A 402 7.62 10.59 7.94
C SER A 402 7.19 11.91 7.35
N GLY A 403 7.02 12.91 8.20
CA GLY A 403 6.63 14.23 7.77
C GLY A 403 6.73 15.21 8.92
N SER A 404 6.73 16.48 8.57
CA SER A 404 6.71 17.55 9.57
C SER A 404 6.01 18.77 9.03
N GLU A 405 5.54 19.60 9.95
CA GLU A 405 5.08 20.95 9.66
C GLU A 405 6.15 21.98 9.98
N MET A 406 6.11 23.08 9.24
CA MET A 406 7.00 24.21 9.47
C MET A 406 6.28 25.51 9.12
N PRO A 407 5.47 26.07 10.03
CA PRO A 407 5.00 27.45 9.89
C PRO A 407 6.21 28.39 9.91
N ALA A 408 6.36 29.20 8.86
CA ALA A 408 7.48 30.12 8.76
C ALA A 408 7.20 31.33 7.87
N ARG A 409 8.08 32.32 7.98
CA ARG A 409 8.29 33.36 6.98
C ARG A 409 9.60 33.09 6.26
N LEU A 410 9.55 32.86 4.95
CA LEU A 410 10.73 32.77 4.10
C LEU A 410 11.01 34.12 3.45
N HIS A 411 12.27 34.53 3.42
CA HIS A 411 12.71 35.77 2.77
C HIS A 411 13.61 35.47 1.57
N PHE A 412 13.22 36.01 0.42
CA PHE A 412 13.95 35.96 -0.83
C PHE A 412 14.20 37.36 -1.37
N VAL A 413 15.28 37.53 -2.14
CA VAL A 413 15.58 38.77 -2.85
C VAL A 413 15.61 38.51 -4.36
N SER A 414 14.85 39.30 -5.11
CA SER A 414 14.80 39.28 -6.57
C SER A 414 15.97 40.03 -7.19
N TYR A 415 16.50 39.49 -8.29
CA TYR A 415 17.52 40.14 -9.12
C TYR A 415 16.93 40.80 -10.40
N GLY A 416 15.60 40.89 -10.51
CA GLY A 416 14.92 41.58 -11.62
C GLY A 416 14.90 40.81 -12.96
N ASN A 417 15.54 39.65 -13.04
CA ASN A 417 15.54 38.74 -14.20
C ASN A 417 14.65 37.50 -13.99
N GLY A 418 13.73 37.56 -13.02
CA GLY A 418 12.90 36.42 -12.61
C GLY A 418 13.56 35.46 -11.61
N SER A 419 14.85 35.65 -11.29
CA SER A 419 15.53 34.84 -10.26
C SER A 419 15.38 35.41 -8.85
N TYR A 420 15.38 34.50 -7.87
CA TYR A 420 15.33 34.80 -6.44
C TYR A 420 16.46 34.08 -5.71
N ILE A 421 17.03 34.74 -4.70
CA ILE A 421 18.01 34.14 -3.79
C ILE A 421 17.43 34.15 -2.38
N PHE A 422 17.46 32.99 -1.71
CA PHE A 422 17.08 32.85 -0.30
C PHE A 422 18.02 33.69 0.59
N LYS A 423 17.44 34.44 1.54
CA LYS A 423 18.18 35.25 2.51
C LYS A 423 18.14 34.64 3.89
N ASP A 424 16.94 34.52 4.45
CA ASP A 424 16.71 33.97 5.78
C ASP A 424 15.30 33.38 5.90
N LYS A 425 15.06 32.74 7.05
CA LYS A 425 13.75 32.27 7.47
C LYS A 425 13.56 32.56 8.96
N GLU A 426 12.32 32.85 9.33
CA GLU A 426 11.86 32.81 10.73
C GLU A 426 10.84 31.68 10.85
N VAL A 427 11.12 30.70 11.72
CA VAL A 427 10.33 29.47 11.87
C VAL A 427 9.63 29.48 13.22
N ALA A 428 8.42 28.93 13.27
CA ALA A 428 7.69 28.74 14.52
C ALA A 428 8.48 27.85 15.50
N GLY A 429 8.47 28.22 16.77
CA GLY A 429 8.90 27.35 17.87
C GLY A 429 7.90 26.23 18.11
N ASP A 430 8.25 25.29 18.99
CA ASP A 430 7.39 24.18 19.37
C ASP A 430 6.60 24.47 20.67
N GLY A 431 5.65 23.59 20.99
CA GLY A 431 4.91 23.61 22.25
C GLY A 431 4.30 24.96 22.60
N SER A 432 4.62 25.51 23.77
CA SER A 432 4.10 26.80 24.23
C SER A 432 4.57 28.00 23.40
N TYR A 433 5.63 27.86 22.60
CA TYR A 433 6.18 28.93 21.77
C TYR A 433 5.57 28.98 20.37
N TYR A 434 4.88 27.92 19.94
CA TYR A 434 4.30 27.81 18.59
C TYR A 434 3.45 29.02 18.21
N GLY A 435 2.41 29.32 19.00
CA GLY A 435 1.52 30.44 18.70
C GLY A 435 2.18 31.82 18.86
N THR A 436 3.17 31.95 19.76
CA THR A 436 3.85 33.21 20.05
C THR A 436 4.82 33.58 18.91
N SER A 437 5.68 32.65 18.52
CA SER A 437 6.65 32.84 17.42
C SER A 437 5.98 33.15 16.08
N ILE A 438 4.84 32.49 15.77
CA ILE A 438 4.06 32.80 14.56
C ILE A 438 3.55 34.25 14.57
N ARG A 439 3.11 34.75 15.73
CA ARG A 439 2.68 36.15 15.86
C ARG A 439 3.85 37.12 15.69
N GLU A 440 5.00 36.80 16.26
CA GLU A 440 6.22 37.62 16.17
C GLU A 440 6.67 37.78 14.72
N PHE A 441 6.84 36.67 13.97
CA PHE A 441 7.32 36.80 12.59
C PHE A 441 6.30 37.42 11.62
N CYS A 442 5.02 37.46 12.00
CA CYS A 442 3.95 38.16 11.27
C CYS A 442 3.86 39.66 11.61
N GLU A 443 4.49 40.11 12.69
CA GLU A 443 4.39 41.50 13.14
C GLU A 443 4.91 42.47 12.06
N GLY A 444 4.16 43.55 11.83
CA GLY A 444 4.46 44.51 10.76
C GLY A 444 3.97 44.11 9.36
N TYR A 445 3.39 42.92 9.19
CA TYR A 445 2.81 42.48 7.92
C TYR A 445 1.28 42.33 8.02
N GLN A 446 0.57 42.56 6.91
CA GLN A 446 -0.86 42.27 6.80
C GLN A 446 -1.10 40.77 6.55
N VAL A 447 -0.73 39.96 7.54
CA VAL A 447 -0.92 38.50 7.57
C VAL A 447 -1.68 38.15 8.84
N ASP A 448 -2.65 37.26 8.74
CA ASP A 448 -3.37 36.75 9.90
C ASP A 448 -2.62 35.51 10.45
N PRO A 449 -2.02 35.59 11.65
CA PRO A 449 -1.28 34.49 12.25
C PRO A 449 -2.11 33.20 12.37
N GLN A 450 -3.43 33.33 12.57
CA GLN A 450 -4.31 32.18 12.74
C GLN A 450 -4.36 31.31 11.48
N LYS A 451 -4.23 31.91 10.28
CA LYS A 451 -4.22 31.17 9.01
C LYS A 451 -2.97 30.33 8.81
N LEU A 452 -1.89 30.60 9.53
CA LEU A 452 -0.67 29.79 9.52
C LEU A 452 -0.78 28.59 10.48
N MET A 453 -1.59 28.72 11.54
CA MET A 453 -1.88 27.65 12.51
C MET A 453 -2.95 26.69 11.96
N ASP A 454 -3.99 27.22 11.29
CA ASP A 454 -5.14 26.44 10.84
C ASP A 454 -4.99 25.93 9.40
N THR A 455 -3.86 25.29 9.09
CA THR A 455 -3.54 24.86 7.71
C THR A 455 -3.94 23.43 7.37
N ALA A 456 -4.38 22.61 8.33
CA ALA A 456 -4.63 21.17 8.12
C ALA A 456 -5.56 20.85 6.93
N GLU A 457 -6.67 21.56 6.79
CA GLU A 457 -7.61 21.34 5.67
C GLU A 457 -7.06 21.83 4.32
N ALA A 458 -6.23 22.86 4.33
CA ALA A 458 -5.54 23.33 3.13
C ALA A 458 -4.41 22.37 2.73
N HIS A 459 -3.67 21.86 3.71
CA HIS A 459 -2.61 20.87 3.55
C HIS A 459 -3.15 19.60 2.89
N LYS A 460 -4.25 19.01 3.38
CA LYS A 460 -4.89 17.84 2.74
C LYS A 460 -5.14 18.04 1.23
N LYS A 461 -5.59 19.23 0.83
CA LYS A 461 -5.83 19.55 -0.60
C LYS A 461 -4.54 19.69 -1.39
N ILE A 462 -3.54 20.37 -0.82
CA ILE A 462 -2.21 20.53 -1.44
C ILE A 462 -1.54 19.16 -1.59
N ARG A 463 -1.53 18.34 -0.54
CA ARG A 463 -1.00 16.98 -0.53
C ARG A 463 -1.57 16.13 -1.67
N ILE A 464 -2.91 16.03 -1.77
CA ILE A 464 -3.57 15.30 -2.87
C ILE A 464 -3.13 15.83 -4.24
N LYS A 465 -3.10 17.16 -4.41
CA LYS A 465 -2.69 17.78 -5.67
C LYS A 465 -1.23 17.44 -6.01
N MET A 466 -0.30 17.60 -5.07
CA MET A 466 1.13 17.35 -5.29
C MET A 466 1.39 15.89 -5.66
N LEU A 467 0.78 14.95 -4.93
CA LEU A 467 0.91 13.51 -5.21
C LEU A 467 0.28 13.12 -6.55
N ARG A 468 -0.89 13.67 -6.89
CA ARG A 468 -1.54 13.43 -8.18
C ARG A 468 -0.68 13.93 -9.35
N ASP A 469 -0.19 15.15 -9.25
CA ASP A 469 0.67 15.75 -10.28
C ASP A 469 1.94 14.92 -10.45
N TYR A 470 2.56 14.51 -9.33
CA TYR A 470 3.72 13.63 -9.30
C TYR A 470 3.48 12.27 -9.98
N VAL A 471 2.40 11.58 -9.63
CA VAL A 471 2.03 10.28 -10.20
C VAL A 471 1.81 10.40 -11.71
N LYS A 472 1.06 11.42 -12.14
CA LYS A 472 0.76 11.67 -13.54
C LYS A 472 2.01 11.99 -14.36
N GLN A 473 2.87 12.86 -13.83
CA GLN A 473 4.12 13.27 -14.47
C GLN A 473 5.06 12.09 -14.71
N ASN A 474 5.15 11.19 -13.74
CA ASN A 474 6.08 10.07 -13.77
C ASN A 474 5.46 8.78 -14.34
N HIS A 475 4.23 8.84 -14.84
CA HIS A 475 3.49 7.70 -15.40
C HIS A 475 3.44 6.50 -14.44
N LEU A 476 3.26 6.77 -13.14
CA LEU A 476 3.24 5.74 -12.12
C LEU A 476 1.88 5.06 -12.06
N ASP A 477 1.89 3.74 -11.89
CA ASP A 477 0.69 2.94 -11.63
C ASP A 477 0.38 2.99 -10.12
N ILE A 478 -0.01 4.18 -9.66
CA ILE A 478 -0.33 4.50 -8.28
C ILE A 478 -1.71 5.15 -8.27
N GLN A 479 -2.57 4.65 -7.39
CA GLN A 479 -3.98 5.03 -7.30
C GLN A 479 -4.32 5.68 -5.96
N TYR A 480 -3.56 5.34 -4.91
CA TYR A 480 -3.83 5.77 -3.54
C TYR A 480 -2.58 6.36 -2.89
N TYR A 481 -2.81 7.19 -1.89
CA TYR A 481 -1.84 7.40 -0.82
C TYR A 481 -2.47 7.01 0.51
N LYS A 482 -1.64 6.72 1.51
CA LYS A 482 -2.12 6.22 2.79
C LYS A 482 -1.17 6.60 3.94
N ASP A 483 -1.76 6.99 5.07
CA ASP A 483 -1.08 7.16 6.34
C ASP A 483 -1.23 5.90 7.20
N TYR A 484 -0.25 5.60 8.05
CA TYR A 484 -0.32 4.47 8.97
C TYR A 484 -1.58 4.54 9.85
N GLY A 485 -2.37 3.46 9.89
CA GLY A 485 -3.61 3.37 10.67
C GLY A 485 -4.84 4.02 10.03
N TRP A 486 -4.68 4.73 8.91
CA TRP A 486 -5.79 5.41 8.21
C TRP A 486 -6.22 4.67 6.96
N ASP A 487 -7.46 4.88 6.53
CA ASP A 487 -7.94 4.35 5.26
C ASP A 487 -7.18 4.97 4.06
N PRO A 488 -6.93 4.20 2.98
CA PRO A 488 -6.31 4.72 1.77
C PRO A 488 -7.16 5.81 1.10
N VAL A 489 -6.51 6.86 0.61
CA VAL A 489 -7.15 7.99 -0.07
C VAL A 489 -6.83 7.95 -1.56
N ALA A 490 -7.88 7.91 -2.38
CA ALA A 490 -7.76 7.91 -3.83
C ALA A 490 -7.18 9.23 -4.35
N LEU A 491 -6.10 9.14 -5.15
CA LEU A 491 -5.49 10.29 -5.81
C LEU A 491 -6.30 10.80 -6.99
N ASP A 492 -7.23 9.98 -7.48
CA ASP A 492 -7.90 10.14 -8.77
C ASP A 492 -9.22 10.92 -8.74
N LYS A 493 -9.51 11.61 -7.62
CA LYS A 493 -10.77 12.35 -7.37
C LYS A 493 -10.85 13.75 -7.96
#